data_AF-A0A6N8V7G7-F1
#
_entry.id   AF-A0A6N8V7G7-F1
#
_cell.length_a   1.000
_cell.length_b   1.000
_cell.length_c   1.000
_cell.angle_alpha   90.00
_cell.angle_beta   90.00
_cell.angle_gamma   90.00
#
_symmetry.space_group_name_H-M   'P 1'
#
loop_
_entity.id
_entity.type
_entity.pdbx_description
1 polymer ?
#
loop_
_entity_poly.entity_id
_entity_poly.type
_entity_poly.pdbx_seq_one_letter_code
_entity_poly.pdbx_strand_id
1 'polypeptide(L)' 'MRNLTALTSTRVVIAHRLSTLQQADRIYVLQAGRIVQSGSFDELMEGDGVFRELVRRQVA' A
#
# COMPACT_ATOMS: atom_id res chain seq x y z
N MET A 1 -10.87 11.47 -13.49
CA MET A 1 -9.88 10.84 -12.59
C MET A 1 -10.10 9.32 -12.67
N ARG A 2 -9.22 8.56 -13.35
CA ARG A 2 -9.42 7.11 -13.55
C ARG A 2 -8.89 6.37 -12.32
N ASN A 3 -9.81 5.84 -11.51
CA ASN A 3 -9.53 5.05 -10.30
C ASN A 3 -8.72 3.78 -10.62
N LEU A 4 -8.06 3.20 -9.61
CA LEU A 4 -7.30 1.96 -9.76
C LEU A 4 -8.17 0.80 -10.30
N THR A 5 -9.44 0.81 -9.92
CA THR A 5 -10.47 -0.22 -10.12
C THR A 5 -11.08 -0.32 -11.52
N ALA A 6 -10.83 0.62 -12.42
CA ALA A 6 -11.57 0.71 -13.69
C ALA A 6 -10.88 0.07 -14.91
N LEU A 7 -9.71 -0.56 -14.73
CA LEU A 7 -8.90 -1.09 -15.83
C LEU A 7 -8.69 -2.61 -15.66
N THR A 8 -8.77 -3.35 -16.77
CA THR A 8 -8.68 -4.83 -16.80
C THR A 8 -7.25 -5.37 -16.88
N SER A 9 -6.23 -4.52 -16.76
CA SER A 9 -4.82 -4.90 -16.84
C SER A 9 -4.18 -5.05 -15.45
N THR A 10 -3.16 -5.90 -15.34
CA THR A 10 -2.32 -5.97 -14.14
C THR A 10 -1.51 -4.70 -13.98
N ARG A 11 -1.51 -4.13 -12.77
CA ARG A 11 -0.87 -2.85 -12.47
C ARG A 11 0.05 -2.99 -11.28
N VAL A 12 1.29 -2.54 -11.47
CA VAL A 12 2.25 -2.38 -10.37
C VAL A 12 2.43 -0.87 -10.18
N VAL A 13 2.11 -0.37 -8.99
CA VAL A 13 2.16 1.06 -8.68
C VAL A 13 3.10 1.28 -7.51
N ILE A 14 4.09 2.15 -7.71
CA ILE A 14 4.90 2.68 -6.60
C ILE A 14 4.13 3.86 -6.02
N ALA A 15 3.58 3.69 -4.83
CA ALA A 15 2.69 4.67 -4.22
C ALA A 15 3.38 5.45 -3.10
N HIS A 16 3.22 6.77 -3.13
CA HIS A 16 3.52 7.70 -2.03
C HIS A 16 2.26 8.42 -1.54
N ARG A 17 1.06 7.93 -1.88
CA ARG A 17 -0.21 8.54 -1.50
C ARG A 17 -1.09 7.49 -0.85
N LEU A 18 -1.65 7.84 0.31
CA LEU A 18 -2.52 6.94 1.06
C LEU A 18 -3.75 6.50 0.25
N SER A 19 -4.38 7.40 -0.50
CA SER A 19 -5.54 7.09 -1.33
C SER A 19 -5.25 6.05 -2.42
N THR A 20 -4.01 5.96 -2.89
CA THR A 20 -3.60 4.94 -3.87
C THR A 20 -3.37 3.58 -3.19
N LEU A 21 -2.83 3.58 -1.97
CA LEU A 21 -2.62 2.35 -1.19
C LEU A 21 -3.94 1.71 -0.79
N GLN A 22 -4.93 2.51 -0.36
CA GLN A 22 -6.27 2.02 0.03
C GLN A 22 -7.05 1.36 -1.11
N GLN A 23 -6.71 1.68 -2.36
CA GLN A 23 -7.37 1.12 -3.54
C GLN A 23 -6.63 -0.07 -4.14
N ALA A 24 -5.48 -0.47 -3.57
CA ALA A 24 -4.70 -1.57 -4.07
C ALA A 24 -5.28 -2.90 -3.59
N ASP A 25 -5.41 -3.85 -4.52
CA ASP A 25 -5.83 -5.22 -4.18
C ASP A 25 -4.81 -5.91 -3.26
N ARG A 26 -3.52 -5.59 -3.44
CA ARG A 26 -2.42 -6.07 -2.60
C ARG A 26 -1.30 -5.06 -2.51
N ILE A 27 -0.72 -4.93 -1.32
CA ILE A 27 0.38 -4.04 -1.00
C ILE A 27 1.63 -4.86 -0.68
N TYR A 28 2.78 -4.39 -1.13
CA TYR A 28 4.09 -4.93 -0.77
C TYR A 28 4.93 -3.81 -0.15
N VAL A 29 5.37 -4.01 1.08
CA VAL A 29 6.19 -3.03 1.80
C VAL A 29 7.65 -3.37 1.60
N LEU A 30 8.39 -2.43 1.03
CA LEU A 30 9.83 -2.54 0.81
C LEU A 30 10.60 -1.83 1.91
N GLN A 31 11.60 -2.50 2.48
CA GLN A 31 12.58 -1.92 3.39
C GLN A 31 13.95 -2.49 3.08
N ALA A 32 14.96 -1.62 2.91
CA ALA A 32 16.33 -2.01 2.61
C ALA A 32 16.47 -3.03 1.44
N GLY A 33 15.68 -2.83 0.37
CA GLY A 33 15.71 -3.70 -0.81
C GLY A 33 15.02 -5.06 -0.65
N ARG A 34 14.29 -5.29 0.44
CA ARG A 34 13.55 -6.53 0.70
C ARG A 34 12.07 -6.25 0.96
N ILE A 35 11.22 -7.19 0.56
CA ILE A 35 9.79 -7.18 0.93
C ILE A 35 9.68 -7.66 2.38
N VAL A 36 9.25 -6.78 3.27
CA VAL A 36 9.14 -7.06 4.71
C VAL A 36 7.71 -7.38 5.14
N GLN A 37 6.71 -6.90 4.38
CA GLN A 37 5.29 -7.19 4.60
C GLN A 37 4.54 -7.25 3.28
N SER A 38 3.47 -8.05 3.23
CA SER A 38 2.51 -8.04 2.13
C SER A 38 1.12 -8.41 2.60
N GLY A 39 0.09 -7.78 2.05
CA GLY A 39 -1.31 -8.03 2.41
C GLY A 39 -2.23 -7.00 1.79
N SER A 40 -3.52 -7.05 2.15
CA SER A 40 -4.45 -5.96 1.89
C SER A 40 -4.14 -4.73 2.76
N PHE A 41 -4.80 -3.60 2.48
CA PHE A 41 -4.64 -2.41 3.31
C PHE A 41 -5.03 -2.68 4.76
N ASP A 42 -6.19 -3.32 4.98
CA ASP A 42 -6.74 -3.55 6.31
C ASP A 42 -5.86 -4.52 7.12
N GLU A 43 -5.43 -5.63 6.51
CA GLU A 43 -4.53 -6.62 7.14
C GLU A 43 -3.22 -5.97 7.63
N LEU A 44 -2.64 -5.07 6.82
CA LEU A 44 -1.40 -4.38 7.16
C LEU A 44 -1.58 -3.26 8.19
N MET A 45 -2.80 -2.73 8.35
CA MET A 45 -3.14 -1.69 9.33
C MET A 45 -3.49 -2.27 10.71
N GLU A 46 -4.05 -3.47 10.76
CA GLU A 46 -4.36 -4.20 12.00
C GLU A 46 -3.09 -4.69 12.71
N GLY A 47 -2.04 -5.04 11.97
CA GLY A 47 -0.76 -5.44 12.53
C GLY A 47 0.09 -4.28 13.08
N ASP A 48 0.94 -4.59 14.06
CA ASP A 48 2.07 -3.74 14.42
C ASP A 48 3.19 -3.96 13.40
N GLY A 49 3.50 -2.95 12.60
CA GLY A 49 4.50 -3.10 11.54
C GLY A 49 4.89 -1.83 10.80
N VAL A 50 5.86 -1.99 9.91
CA VAL A 50 6.49 -0.94 9.09
C VAL A 50 5.45 -0.18 8.28
N PHE A 51 4.44 -0.88 7.74
CA PHE A 51 3.36 -0.25 6.99
C PHE A 51 2.63 0.84 7.78
N ARG A 52 2.19 0.50 9.00
CA ARG A 52 1.44 1.41 9.87
C ARG A 52 2.27 2.64 10.25
N GLU A 53 3.58 2.46 10.46
CA GLU A 53 4.49 3.59 10.69
C GLU A 53 4.61 4.50 9.46
N LEU A 54 4.76 3.93 8.27
CA LEU A 54 4.81 4.69 7.01
C LEU A 54 3.51 5.46 6.75
N VAL A 55 2.36 4.84 7.01
CA VAL A 55 1.04 5.49 6.89
C VAL A 55 0.92 6.66 7.88
N ARG A 56 1.32 6.48 9.14
CA ARG A 56 1.30 7.56 10.15
C ARG A 56 2.10 8.79 9.70
N ARG A 57 3.24 8.59 9.05
CA ARG A 57 4.09 9.68 8.53
C ARG A 57 3.45 10.45 7.35
N GLN A 58 2.49 9.85 6.65
CA GLN A 58 1.80 10.48 5.51
C GLN A 58 0.55 11.28 5.90
N VAL A 59 0.03 11.06 7.11
CA VAL A 59 -1.17 11.73 7.63
C VAL A 59 -0.80 12.95 8.51
N ALA A 60 0.47 13.09 8.87
CA ALA A 60 1.03 14.21 9.64
C ALA A 60 1.23 15.48 8.81
#